data_AF-A0A7S2RDD3-F1
#
_entry.id   AF-A0A7S2RDD3-F1
#
_cell.length_a   1.000
_cell.length_b   1.000
_cell.length_c   1.000
_cell.angle_alpha   90.00
_cell.angle_beta   90.00
_cell.angle_gamma   90.00
#
_symmetry.space_group_name_H-M   'P 1'
#
loop_
_entity.id
_entity.type
_entity.pdbx_description
1 polymer ?
#
loop_
_entity_poly.entity_id
_entity_poly.type
_entity_poly.pdbx_seq_one_letter_code
_entity_poly.pdbx_strand_id
1 'polypeptide(L)'
;VMSSPGRLFAAPFSVVGSIGVIGQAVNIHDALQNWGVKPLVFRGGKDKAPVGLVGEVTKEGMAKVQEMVDKTHNAFKRHIVSARPALSKNINKLATGDIWLGSDALQVGLVDRIISSDEYVDERMQQGARVLKLIKHQKPRFLFGAAIPGYGGGGPRFMN
;
A
#
# COMPACT_ATOMS: atom_id res chain seq x y z
N VAL A 1 -6.46 -5.05 1.69
CA VAL A 1 -6.64 -6.35 2.37
C VAL A 1 -8.07 -6.54 2.86
N MET A 2 -8.60 -5.64 3.69
CA MET A 2 -9.96 -5.73 4.26
C MET A 2 -11.11 -5.49 3.29
N SER A 3 -10.83 -5.14 2.05
CA SER A 3 -11.80 -5.08 0.97
C SER A 3 -11.78 -6.31 0.07
N SER A 4 -10.94 -7.32 0.38
CA SER A 4 -10.88 -8.55 -0.39
C SER A 4 -12.20 -9.33 -0.24
N PRO A 5 -12.81 -9.80 -1.35
CA PRO A 5 -14.01 -10.61 -1.30
C PRO A 5 -13.72 -12.01 -0.72
N GLY A 6 -14.73 -12.64 -0.14
CA GLY A 6 -14.60 -13.95 0.51
C GLY A 6 -14.19 -13.85 1.98
N ARG A 7 -13.70 -14.97 2.53
CA ARG A 7 -13.36 -15.10 3.94
C ARG A 7 -11.97 -14.53 4.23
N LEU A 8 -11.86 -13.65 5.22
CA LEU A 8 -10.63 -13.04 5.68
C LEU A 8 -10.22 -13.63 7.01
N PHE A 9 -9.03 -14.22 7.01
CA PHE A 9 -8.45 -14.85 8.18
C PHE A 9 -7.29 -14.00 8.70
N ALA A 10 -7.17 -13.91 10.01
CA ALA A 10 -6.18 -13.07 10.66
C ALA A 10 -5.59 -13.81 11.86
N ALA A 11 -4.28 -13.69 12.07
CA ALA A 11 -3.66 -14.16 13.30
C ALA A 11 -4.15 -13.30 14.48
N PRO A 12 -4.23 -13.85 15.70
CA PRO A 12 -4.75 -13.12 16.86
C PRO A 12 -4.01 -11.83 17.13
N PHE A 13 -2.69 -11.80 16.91
CA PHE A 13 -1.81 -10.64 17.11
C PHE A 13 -1.57 -9.81 15.84
N SER A 14 -2.23 -10.14 14.73
CA SER A 14 -2.06 -9.37 13.49
C SER A 14 -2.67 -7.99 13.62
N VAL A 15 -2.05 -6.98 13.00
CA VAL A 15 -2.63 -5.64 12.91
C VAL A 15 -3.38 -5.55 11.58
N VAL A 16 -4.68 -5.32 11.68
CA VAL A 16 -5.56 -5.06 10.55
C VAL A 16 -6.25 -3.72 10.77
N GLY A 17 -6.86 -3.12 9.76
CA GLY A 17 -7.53 -1.82 9.89
C GLY A 17 -6.97 -0.83 8.89
N SER A 18 -6.68 0.37 9.39
CA SER A 18 -6.23 1.49 8.58
C SER A 18 -7.24 1.81 7.47
N ILE A 19 -8.53 1.74 7.81
CA ILE A 19 -9.61 2.09 6.90
C ILE A 19 -9.74 3.62 6.91
N GLY A 20 -8.88 4.26 6.14
CA GLY A 20 -8.79 5.71 6.00
C GLY A 20 -7.90 6.08 4.83
N VAL A 21 -7.94 7.35 4.44
CA VAL A 21 -7.09 7.91 3.39
C VAL A 21 -6.47 9.19 3.93
N ILE A 22 -5.15 9.28 3.83
CA ILE A 22 -4.42 10.49 4.20
C ILE A 22 -3.75 11.06 2.95
N GLY A 23 -3.81 12.38 2.81
CA GLY A 23 -3.04 13.14 1.83
C GLY A 23 -2.07 14.04 2.60
N GLN A 24 -0.77 13.81 2.43
CA GLN A 24 0.26 14.61 3.08
C GLN A 24 1.13 15.28 2.02
N ALA A 25 1.43 16.55 2.21
CA ALA A 25 2.32 17.31 1.36
C ALA A 25 3.13 18.28 2.22
N VAL A 26 4.37 18.50 1.83
CA VAL A 26 5.22 19.56 2.37
C VAL A 26 5.28 20.69 1.34
N ASN A 27 5.12 21.92 1.80
CA ASN A 27 5.28 23.11 0.99
C ASN A 27 6.33 24.02 1.62
N ILE A 28 7.28 24.48 0.81
CA ILE A 28 8.39 25.36 1.22
C ILE A 28 8.33 26.70 0.48
N HIS A 29 7.17 27.09 -0.05
CA HIS A 29 7.00 28.31 -0.83
C HIS A 29 7.45 29.54 -0.05
N ASP A 30 6.96 29.71 1.17
CA ASP A 30 7.27 30.87 2.02
C ASP A 30 8.75 30.91 2.44
N ALA A 31 9.34 29.74 2.67
CA ALA A 31 10.77 29.63 2.97
C ALA A 31 11.64 30.10 1.79
N LEU A 32 11.26 29.71 0.57
CA LEU A 32 11.93 30.16 -0.65
C LEU A 32 11.74 31.67 -0.87
N GLN A 33 10.54 32.20 -0.64
CA GLN A 33 10.28 33.63 -0.73
C GLN A 33 11.17 34.43 0.23
N ASN A 34 11.33 33.98 1.48
CA ASN A 34 12.20 34.61 2.47
C ASN A 34 13.68 34.61 2.08
N TRP A 35 14.10 33.69 1.21
CA TRP A 35 15.45 33.64 0.65
C TRP A 35 15.56 34.35 -0.71
N GLY A 36 14.52 35.06 -1.14
CA GLY A 36 14.49 35.77 -2.42
C GLY A 36 14.33 34.85 -3.65
N VAL A 37 14.02 33.57 -3.44
CA VAL A 37 13.81 32.60 -4.52
C VAL A 37 12.34 32.62 -4.94
N LYS A 38 12.08 32.91 -6.22
CA LYS A 38 10.74 32.93 -6.81
C LYS A 38 10.53 31.71 -7.72
N PRO A 39 9.84 30.66 -7.26
CA PRO A 39 9.57 29.50 -8.09
C PRO A 39 8.57 29.85 -9.20
N LEU A 40 8.94 29.54 -10.44
CA LEU A 40 8.06 29.63 -11.60
C LEU A 40 7.40 28.27 -11.83
N VAL A 41 6.06 28.22 -11.75
CA VAL A 41 5.29 26.97 -11.87
C VAL A 41 4.34 27.06 -13.06
N PHE A 42 4.56 26.21 -14.05
CA PHE A 42 3.71 26.10 -15.24
C PHE A 42 2.82 24.87 -15.12
N ARG A 43 1.51 25.03 -15.32
CA ARG A 43 0.52 23.94 -15.17
C ARG A 43 -0.35 23.83 -16.41
N GLY A 44 -0.50 22.60 -16.93
CA GLY A 44 -1.41 22.28 -18.03
C GLY A 44 -2.87 22.13 -17.60
N GLY A 45 -3.38 23.10 -16.84
CA GLY A 45 -4.73 23.10 -16.26
C GLY A 45 -4.77 23.70 -14.86
N LYS A 46 -5.81 24.48 -14.55
CA LYS A 46 -5.95 25.24 -13.29
C LYS A 46 -5.81 24.37 -12.04
N ASP A 47 -6.31 23.13 -12.10
CA ASP A 47 -6.41 22.24 -10.94
C ASP A 47 -5.33 21.13 -10.90
N LYS A 48 -4.33 21.18 -11.78
CA LYS A 48 -3.27 20.16 -11.84
C LYS A 48 -2.22 20.43 -10.77
N ALA A 49 -2.01 19.48 -9.85
CA ALA A 49 -1.09 19.64 -8.71
C ALA A 49 -1.36 20.95 -7.94
N PRO A 50 -2.56 21.07 -7.32
CA PRO A 50 -2.99 22.29 -6.63
C PRO A 50 -2.16 22.56 -5.36
N VAL A 51 -1.59 21.50 -4.77
CA VAL A 51 -0.59 21.57 -3.70
C VAL A 51 0.69 20.94 -4.23
N GLY A 52 1.79 21.68 -4.20
CA GLY A 52 3.11 21.24 -4.66
C GLY A 52 4.19 21.68 -3.69
N LEU A 53 5.44 21.25 -3.93
CA LEU A 53 6.55 21.53 -3.01
C LEU A 53 6.90 23.03 -2.94
N VAL A 54 6.92 23.71 -4.09
CA VAL A 54 7.43 25.09 -4.20
C VAL A 54 6.41 26.10 -4.67
N GLY A 55 5.28 25.66 -5.24
CA GLY A 55 4.23 26.56 -5.71
C GLY A 55 3.42 27.14 -4.56
N GLU A 56 2.85 28.32 -4.77
CA GLU A 56 1.88 28.90 -3.84
C GLU A 56 0.67 27.96 -3.69
N VAL A 57 0.21 27.78 -2.45
CA VAL A 57 -0.92 26.93 -2.11
C VAL A 57 -2.13 27.81 -1.83
N THR A 58 -3.16 27.72 -2.67
CA THR A 58 -4.39 28.49 -2.49
C THR A 58 -5.42 27.72 -1.65
N LYS A 59 -6.41 28.44 -1.11
CA LYS A 59 -7.54 27.84 -0.37
C LYS A 59 -8.34 26.88 -1.24
N GLU A 60 -8.56 27.24 -2.50
CA GLU A 60 -9.25 26.41 -3.49
C GLU A 60 -8.45 25.15 -3.79
N GLY A 61 -7.12 25.27 -3.86
CA GLY A 61 -6.23 24.14 -4.08
C GLY A 61 -6.26 23.14 -2.92
N MET A 62 -6.23 23.63 -1.68
CA MET A 62 -6.39 22.78 -0.49
C MET A 62 -7.76 22.11 -0.45
N ALA A 63 -8.84 22.85 -0.72
CA ALA A 63 -10.20 22.29 -0.77
C ALA A 63 -10.32 21.19 -1.83
N LYS A 64 -9.63 21.35 -2.97
CA LYS A 64 -9.61 20.34 -4.03
C LYS A 64 -8.90 19.05 -3.60
N VAL A 65 -7.77 19.16 -2.90
CA VAL A 65 -7.06 17.99 -2.35
C VAL A 65 -7.93 17.30 -1.29
N GLN A 66 -8.59 18.06 -0.42
CA GLN A 66 -9.51 17.49 0.57
C GLN A 66 -10.66 16.73 -0.11
N GLU A 67 -11.28 17.31 -1.14
CA GLU A 67 -12.32 16.65 -1.94
C GLU A 67 -11.82 15.32 -2.54
N MET A 68 -10.57 15.27 -3.01
CA MET A 68 -9.96 14.03 -3.53
C MET A 68 -9.77 12.98 -2.44
N VAL A 69 -9.30 13.38 -1.26
CA VAL A 69 -9.14 12.50 -0.09
C VAL A 69 -10.50 11.92 0.30
N ASP A 70 -11.53 12.77 0.43
CA ASP A 70 -12.88 12.36 0.81
C ASP A 70 -13.52 11.43 -0.22
N LYS A 71 -13.36 11.73 -1.52
CA LYS A 71 -13.84 10.85 -2.61
C LYS A 71 -13.18 9.48 -2.55
N THR A 72 -11.87 9.45 -2.35
CA THR A 72 -11.10 8.19 -2.25
C THR A 72 -11.52 7.40 -1.02
N HIS A 73 -11.69 8.06 0.12
CA HIS A 73 -12.15 7.43 1.35
C HIS A 73 -13.56 6.84 1.18
N ASN A 74 -14.48 7.59 0.58
CA ASN A 74 -15.83 7.09 0.29
C ASN A 74 -15.83 5.91 -0.70
N ALA A 75 -14.96 5.95 -1.72
CA ALA A 75 -14.79 4.81 -2.64
C ALA A 75 -14.26 3.57 -1.90
N PHE A 76 -13.32 3.75 -0.98
CA PHE A 76 -12.80 2.65 -0.17
C PHE A 76 -13.89 2.03 0.73
N LYS A 77 -14.68 2.86 1.42
CA LYS A 77 -15.83 2.39 2.21
C LYS A 77 -16.82 1.58 1.38
N ARG A 78 -17.19 2.10 0.20
CA ARG A 78 -18.09 1.38 -0.73
C ARG A 78 -17.53 0.03 -1.14
N HIS A 79 -16.24 -0.05 -1.42
CA HIS A 79 -15.59 -1.29 -1.80
C HIS A 79 -15.59 -2.33 -0.66
N ILE A 80 -15.36 -1.89 0.59
CA ILE A 80 -15.47 -2.76 1.78
C ILE A 80 -16.91 -3.27 1.93
N VAL A 81 -17.91 -2.39 1.85
CA VAL A 81 -19.33 -2.78 1.99
C VAL A 81 -19.75 -3.74 0.88
N SER A 82 -19.27 -3.55 -0.35
CA SER A 82 -19.52 -4.48 -1.45
C SER A 82 -18.93 -5.87 -1.19
N ALA A 83 -17.78 -5.96 -0.54
CA ALA A 83 -17.17 -7.24 -0.17
C ALA A 83 -17.79 -7.84 1.10
N ARG A 84 -18.30 -6.99 2.01
CA ARG A 84 -18.83 -7.35 3.34
C ARG A 84 -20.12 -6.57 3.64
N PRO A 85 -21.27 -6.98 3.06
CA PRO A 85 -22.54 -6.25 3.22
C PRO A 85 -22.99 -6.10 4.68
N ALA A 86 -22.63 -7.05 5.56
CA ALA A 86 -22.91 -7.01 6.98
C ALA A 86 -22.37 -5.74 7.68
N LEU A 87 -21.29 -5.15 7.14
CA LEU A 87 -20.68 -3.95 7.70
C LEU A 87 -21.37 -2.65 7.28
N SER A 88 -22.36 -2.67 6.39
CA SER A 88 -22.97 -1.45 5.82
C SER A 88 -23.48 -0.47 6.88
N LYS A 89 -24.00 -0.96 8.01
CA LYS A 89 -24.52 -0.10 9.10
C LYS A 89 -23.42 0.50 9.97
N ASN A 90 -22.29 -0.18 10.08
CA ASN A 90 -21.20 0.16 11.00
C ASN A 90 -19.97 0.74 10.31
N ILE A 91 -19.90 0.72 8.97
CA ILE A 91 -18.70 1.10 8.22
C ILE A 91 -18.19 2.49 8.56
N ASN A 92 -19.08 3.46 8.84
CA ASN A 92 -18.65 4.81 9.21
C ASN A 92 -17.97 4.87 10.59
N LYS A 93 -18.29 3.95 11.51
CA LYS A 93 -17.62 3.83 12.81
C LYS A 93 -16.28 3.10 12.71
N LEU A 94 -16.13 2.23 11.70
CA LEU A 94 -14.91 1.44 11.48
C LEU A 94 -13.90 2.15 10.56
N ALA A 95 -14.38 3.05 9.71
CA ALA A 95 -13.60 3.78 8.71
C ALA A 95 -13.12 5.14 9.23
N THR A 96 -12.49 5.14 10.40
CA THR A 96 -11.89 6.31 11.06
C THR A 96 -10.40 6.45 10.77
N GLY A 97 -9.78 5.42 10.19
CA GLY A 97 -8.32 5.27 10.09
C GLY A 97 -7.71 4.42 11.19
N ASP A 98 -8.50 3.95 12.16
CA ASP A 98 -8.01 3.17 13.30
C ASP A 98 -7.48 1.79 12.89
N ILE A 99 -6.61 1.26 13.74
CA ILE A 99 -6.09 -0.09 13.66
C ILE A 99 -6.76 -0.99 14.69
N TRP A 100 -6.84 -2.27 14.37
CA TRP A 100 -7.47 -3.32 15.15
C TRP A 100 -6.50 -4.48 15.26
N LEU A 101 -6.36 -5.03 16.47
CA LEU A 101 -5.73 -6.33 16.63
C LEU A 101 -6.64 -7.39 16.00
N GLY A 102 -6.08 -8.47 15.46
CA GLY A 102 -6.83 -9.51 14.78
C GLY A 102 -7.99 -10.03 15.63
N SER A 103 -7.72 -10.29 16.92
CA SER A 103 -8.74 -10.68 17.92
C SER A 103 -9.92 -9.72 18.01
N ASP A 104 -9.67 -8.41 17.95
CA ASP A 104 -10.68 -7.37 18.12
C ASP A 104 -11.42 -7.14 16.80
N ALA A 105 -10.69 -7.26 15.69
CA ALA A 105 -11.24 -7.17 14.34
C ALA A 105 -12.32 -8.24 14.07
N LEU A 106 -12.25 -9.40 14.74
CA LEU A 106 -13.29 -10.43 14.66
C LEU A 106 -14.59 -9.93 15.29
N GLN A 107 -14.51 -9.23 16.43
CA GLN A 107 -15.68 -8.74 17.17
C GLN A 107 -16.44 -7.67 16.40
N VAL A 108 -15.72 -6.85 15.62
CA VAL A 108 -16.31 -5.81 14.77
C VAL A 108 -16.64 -6.29 13.34
N GLY A 109 -16.42 -7.58 13.04
CA GLY A 109 -16.75 -8.20 11.76
C GLY A 109 -15.82 -7.83 10.60
N LEU A 110 -14.63 -7.30 10.90
CA LEU A 110 -13.60 -6.97 9.90
C LEU A 110 -12.86 -8.22 9.40
N VAL A 111 -12.80 -9.27 10.22
CA VAL A 111 -12.25 -10.59 9.86
C VAL A 111 -13.27 -11.67 10.19
N ASP A 112 -13.21 -12.79 9.46
CA ASP A 112 -14.18 -13.88 9.57
C ASP A 112 -13.72 -15.01 10.50
N ARG A 113 -12.41 -15.10 10.77
CA ARG A 113 -11.82 -16.13 11.64
C ARG A 113 -10.44 -15.71 12.14
N ILE A 114 -10.15 -16.09 13.38
CA ILE A 114 -8.80 -16.04 13.95
C ILE A 114 -8.08 -17.36 13.66
N ILE A 115 -6.99 -17.28 12.93
CA ILE A 115 -6.11 -18.41 12.60
C ILE A 115 -4.80 -17.85 12.02
N SER A 116 -3.67 -18.46 12.38
CA SER A 116 -2.38 -18.17 11.75
C SER A 116 -2.28 -18.82 10.37
N SER A 117 -1.29 -18.38 9.57
CA SER A 117 -1.05 -19.00 8.26
C SER A 117 -0.70 -20.49 8.38
N ASP A 118 0.09 -20.86 9.39
CA ASP A 118 0.56 -22.23 9.58
C ASP A 118 -0.59 -23.14 10.00
N GLU A 119 -1.37 -22.73 11.00
CA GLU A 119 -2.57 -23.46 11.42
C GLU A 119 -3.58 -23.63 10.28
N TYR A 120 -3.73 -22.61 9.42
CA TYR A 120 -4.62 -22.72 8.27
C TYR A 120 -4.12 -23.76 7.28
N VAL A 121 -2.83 -23.79 6.97
CA VAL A 121 -2.24 -24.80 6.07
C VAL A 121 -2.39 -26.20 6.67
N ASP A 122 -2.09 -26.37 7.95
CA ASP A 122 -2.22 -27.66 8.65
C ASP A 122 -3.66 -28.17 8.65
N GLU A 123 -4.64 -27.31 8.94
CA GLU A 123 -6.06 -27.66 8.86
C GLU A 123 -6.45 -28.11 7.45
N ARG A 124 -5.98 -27.42 6.41
CA ARG A 124 -6.27 -27.79 5.03
C ARG A 124 -5.63 -29.12 4.65
N MET A 125 -4.41 -29.41 5.14
CA MET A 125 -3.77 -30.72 4.96
C MET A 125 -4.58 -31.84 5.61
N GLN A 126 -5.06 -31.64 6.85
CA GLN A 126 -5.90 -32.61 7.56
C GLN A 126 -7.23 -32.86 6.84
N GLN A 127 -7.78 -31.83 6.18
CA GLN A 127 -8.98 -31.93 5.34
C GLN A 127 -8.71 -32.56 3.95
N GLY A 128 -7.51 -33.08 3.70
CA GLY A 128 -7.15 -33.77 2.46
C GLY A 128 -6.75 -32.85 1.31
N ALA A 129 -6.52 -31.55 1.56
CA ALA A 129 -6.02 -30.66 0.53
C ALA A 129 -4.57 -30.99 0.17
N ARG A 130 -4.26 -31.05 -1.14
CA ARG A 130 -2.89 -31.15 -1.62
C ARG A 130 -2.18 -29.80 -1.45
N VAL A 131 -1.26 -29.71 -0.49
CA VAL A 131 -0.45 -28.51 -0.25
C VAL A 131 0.85 -28.60 -1.03
N LEU A 132 1.17 -27.55 -1.79
CA LEU A 132 2.39 -27.45 -2.59
C LEU A 132 3.24 -26.29 -2.07
N LYS A 133 4.52 -26.54 -1.85
CA LYS A 133 5.49 -25.49 -1.50
C LYS A 133 6.12 -24.94 -2.76
N LEU A 134 5.82 -23.69 -3.11
CA LEU A 134 6.48 -23.00 -4.21
C LEU A 134 7.84 -22.47 -3.74
N ILE A 135 8.92 -22.99 -4.31
CA ILE A 135 10.27 -22.49 -4.06
C ILE A 135 10.66 -21.60 -5.25
N LYS A 136 10.65 -20.28 -5.03
CA LYS A 136 11.10 -19.32 -6.06
C LYS A 136 12.63 -19.33 -6.11
N HIS A 137 13.19 -19.97 -7.13
CA HIS A 137 14.63 -19.89 -7.41
C HIS A 137 14.96 -18.51 -7.97
N GLN A 138 15.61 -17.66 -7.16
CA GLN A 138 16.22 -16.44 -7.68
C GLN A 138 17.55 -16.84 -8.32
N LYS A 139 17.74 -16.52 -9.61
CA LYS A 139 19.07 -16.60 -10.21
C LYS A 139 20.00 -15.72 -9.39
N PRO A 140 21.20 -16.17 -9.01
CA PRO A 140 22.16 -15.28 -8.37
C PRO A 140 22.32 -14.06 -9.27
N ARG A 141 22.10 -12.87 -8.72
CA ARG A 141 22.48 -11.62 -9.38
C ARG A 141 24.00 -11.66 -9.47
N PHE A 142 24.51 -12.13 -10.61
CA PHE A 142 25.90 -11.95 -10.95
C PHE A 142 26.17 -10.46 -10.95
N LEU A 143 26.91 -9.99 -9.93
CA LEU A 143 27.49 -8.67 -9.89
C LEU A 143 28.66 -8.65 -10.90
N PHE A 144 28.38 -8.77 -12.19
CA PHE A 144 29.37 -8.47 -13.23
C PHE A 144 29.39 -6.96 -13.41
N GLY A 145 30.18 -6.32 -12.56
CA GLY A 145 30.34 -4.87 -12.48
C GLY A 145 31.60 -4.46 -11.71
N ALA A 146 32.67 -5.23 -11.83
CA ALA A 146 34.03 -4.79 -11.53
C ALA A 146 34.98 -5.49 -12.52
N ALA A 147 34.84 -5.15 -13.80
CA ALA A 147 35.90 -5.40 -14.76
C ALA A 147 37.07 -4.50 -14.37
N ILE A 148 38.04 -5.08 -13.67
CA ILE A 148 39.38 -4.53 -13.50
C ILE A 148 39.96 -4.40 -14.92
N PRO A 149 40.37 -3.21 -15.37
CA PRO A 149 41.02 -3.08 -16.67
C PRO A 149 42.46 -3.59 -16.53
N GLY A 150 42.75 -4.75 -17.11
CA GLY A 150 44.13 -5.15 -17.38
C GLY A 150 44.39 -6.66 -17.38
N TYR A 151 45.06 -7.10 -18.45
CA TYR A 151 45.81 -8.34 -18.60
C TYR A 151 45.07 -9.64 -19.00
N GLY A 152 45.10 -9.94 -20.31
CA GLY A 152 45.89 -11.09 -20.79
C GLY A 152 45.14 -12.36 -21.24
N GLY A 153 44.72 -12.38 -22.51
CA GLY A 153 44.94 -13.47 -23.49
C GLY A 153 44.63 -14.94 -23.14
N GLY A 154 43.71 -15.55 -23.91
CA GLY A 154 43.64 -17.02 -24.09
C GLY A 154 42.27 -17.52 -24.54
N GLY A 155 42.12 -17.80 -25.85
CA GLY A 155 40.87 -18.25 -26.48
C GLY A 155 40.38 -19.65 -26.06
N PRO A 156 39.17 -20.05 -26.50
CA PRO A 156 38.47 -21.22 -25.97
C PRO A 156 39.04 -22.55 -26.50
N ARG A 157 39.29 -23.50 -25.59
CA ARG A 157 39.39 -24.93 -25.93
C ARG A 157 38.04 -25.60 -25.65
N PHE A 158 37.41 -26.09 -26.71
CA PHE A 158 36.40 -27.14 -26.64
C PHE A 158 37.11 -28.49 -26.45
N MET A 159 36.56 -29.39 -25.63
CA MET A 159 36.75 -30.84 -25.78
C MET A 159 35.70 -31.64 -24.98
N ASN A 160 35.03 -32.53 -25.73
CA ASN A 160 34.18 -33.70 -25.43
C ASN A 160 33.37 -33.80 -24.15
#